data_AF-A0A0R3THY7-F1
#
_entry.id   AF-A0A0R3THY7-F1
#
_cell.length_a   1.000
_cell.length_b   1.000
_cell.length_c   1.000
_cell.angle_alpha   90.00
_cell.angle_beta   90.00
_cell.angle_gamma   90.00
#
_symmetry.space_group_name_H-M   'P 1'
#
loop_
_entity.id
_entity.type
_entity.pdbx_description
1 polymer ?
#
loop_
_entity_poly.entity_id
_entity_poly.type
_entity_poly.pdbx_seq_one_letter_code
_entity_poly.pdbx_strand_id
1 'polypeptide(L)'
;MPCYYRAEQFICSLKETDQSIRDFEFDCHQAAQLFFHETNETRFQIRGFLLDYENDIKLLAPYSPFVASALQILPLIHAEMAPTMHSAGIYDHYNERGKKMRRTVQNLPKEYNDFKVSIENLSTALFHNPNICDPEAILDLYQKCYANCFLFVQENCSDVEDAVKVFFHLRRKIRRHLDRPDDDVVSDNYSCSDYSYESFSSLSQLSDFEEPF
;
A
#
# COMPACT_ATOMS: atom_id res chain seq x y z
N MET A 1 -0.35 -5.81 -30.63
CA MET A 1 -1.21 -6.42 -29.58
C MET A 1 -1.46 -5.40 -28.46
N PRO A 2 -2.54 -4.60 -28.51
CA PRO A 2 -2.82 -3.53 -27.54
C PRO A 2 -3.44 -4.01 -26.21
N CYS A 3 -3.97 -5.23 -26.15
CA CYS A 3 -4.74 -5.76 -25.02
C CYS A 3 -3.89 -6.26 -23.83
N TYR A 4 -2.72 -6.85 -24.09
CA TYR A 4 -1.75 -7.23 -23.05
C TYR A 4 -1.26 -6.01 -22.27
N TYR A 5 -1.04 -4.91 -22.98
CA TYR A 5 -0.60 -3.65 -22.40
C TYR A 5 -1.58 -3.10 -21.36
N ARG A 6 -2.90 -3.35 -21.50
CA ARG A 6 -3.90 -2.86 -20.53
C ARG A 6 -3.83 -3.57 -19.18
N ALA A 7 -3.62 -4.89 -19.17
CA ALA A 7 -3.44 -5.63 -17.93
C ALA A 7 -2.11 -5.24 -17.25
N GLU A 8 -1.03 -5.13 -18.01
CA GLU A 8 0.27 -4.69 -17.48
C GLU A 8 0.20 -3.26 -16.92
N GLN A 9 -0.49 -2.34 -17.59
CA GLN A 9 -0.75 -0.99 -17.07
C GLN A 9 -1.53 -1.01 -15.76
N PHE A 10 -2.59 -1.83 -15.68
CA PHE A 10 -3.39 -1.97 -14.47
C PHE A 10 -2.56 -2.52 -13.31
N ILE A 11 -1.70 -3.50 -13.59
CA ILE A 11 -0.75 -4.06 -12.63
C ILE A 11 0.22 -3.00 -12.10
N CYS A 12 0.81 -2.20 -12.99
CA CYS A 12 1.71 -1.13 -12.58
C CYS A 12 1.00 -0.11 -11.68
N SER A 13 -0.22 0.29 -12.05
CA SER A 13 -1.05 1.19 -11.25
C SER A 13 -1.37 0.60 -9.86
N LEU A 14 -1.72 -0.69 -9.77
CA LEU A 14 -1.94 -1.38 -8.49
C LEU A 14 -0.66 -1.42 -7.63
N LYS A 15 0.51 -1.67 -8.24
CA LYS A 15 1.81 -1.65 -7.55
C LYS A 15 2.15 -0.25 -7.03
N GLU A 16 1.91 0.79 -7.84
CA GLU A 16 2.12 2.19 -7.43
C GLU A 16 1.18 2.61 -6.29
N THR A 17 -0.06 2.14 -6.33
CA THR A 17 -1.03 2.36 -5.26
C THR A 17 -0.63 1.64 -3.98
N ASP A 18 -0.16 0.38 -4.05
CA ASP A 18 0.38 -0.35 -2.88
C ASP A 18 1.52 0.44 -2.24
N GLN A 19 2.47 0.90 -3.04
CA GLN A 19 3.62 1.65 -2.53
C GLN A 19 3.20 2.98 -1.90
N SER A 20 2.32 3.74 -2.55
CA SER A 20 1.87 5.04 -2.05
C SER A 20 1.09 4.90 -0.74
N ILE A 21 0.27 3.84 -0.61
CA ILE A 21 -0.41 3.50 0.65
C ILE A 21 0.62 3.09 1.71
N ARG A 22 1.63 2.26 1.40
CA ARG A 22 2.66 1.88 2.39
C ARG A 22 3.43 3.07 2.94
N ASP A 23 3.82 3.98 2.06
CA ASP A 23 4.54 5.18 2.44
C ASP A 23 3.69 6.01 3.42
N PHE A 24 2.41 6.18 3.12
CA PHE A 24 1.47 6.88 4.00
C PHE A 24 1.18 6.12 5.30
N GLU A 25 1.07 4.79 5.28
CA GLU A 25 0.92 3.94 6.47
C GLU A 25 2.12 4.13 7.41
N PHE A 26 3.33 4.14 6.85
CA PHE A 26 4.56 4.39 7.59
C PHE A 26 4.58 5.79 8.19
N ASP A 27 4.27 6.82 7.38
CA ASP A 27 4.25 8.21 7.82
C ASP A 27 3.21 8.42 8.95
N CYS A 28 2.02 7.81 8.85
CA CYS A 28 0.99 7.83 9.90
C CYS A 28 1.48 7.20 11.20
N HIS A 29 2.12 6.04 11.13
CA HIS A 29 2.64 5.35 12.30
C HIS A 29 3.76 6.15 12.98
N GLN A 30 4.69 6.68 12.17
CA GLN A 30 5.78 7.50 12.65
C GLN A 30 5.28 8.81 13.28
N ALA A 31 4.34 9.49 12.63
CA ALA A 31 3.68 10.68 13.16
C ALA A 31 2.99 10.40 14.51
N ALA A 32 2.32 9.24 14.63
CA ALA A 32 1.69 8.85 15.88
C ALA A 32 2.69 8.63 17.02
N GLN A 33 3.82 7.99 16.74
CA GLN A 33 4.90 7.80 17.72
C GLN A 33 5.51 9.14 18.14
N LEU A 34 5.90 9.96 17.16
CA LEU A 34 6.55 11.25 17.42
C LEU A 34 5.63 12.22 18.17
N PHE A 35 4.31 12.17 17.96
CA PHE A 35 3.37 13.05 18.67
C PHE A 35 3.47 12.93 20.20
N PHE A 36 3.78 11.75 20.73
CA PHE A 36 3.94 11.51 22.17
C PHE A 36 5.34 11.84 22.70
N HIS A 37 6.35 11.85 21.85
CA HIS A 37 7.76 11.97 22.26
C HIS A 37 8.37 13.34 21.97
N GLU A 38 7.82 14.10 21.01
CA GLU A 38 8.30 15.41 20.61
C GLU A 38 7.47 16.53 21.24
N THR A 39 8.11 17.59 21.72
CA THR A 39 7.42 18.73 22.37
C THR A 39 7.55 20.06 21.62
N ASN A 40 8.22 20.08 20.47
CA ASN A 40 8.67 21.29 19.79
C ASN A 40 8.04 21.45 18.38
N GLU A 41 8.72 22.18 17.48
CA GLU A 41 8.32 22.45 16.10
C GLU A 41 7.87 21.19 15.34
N THR A 42 8.56 20.06 15.55
CA THR A 42 8.20 18.74 15.01
C THR A 42 6.77 18.35 15.37
N ARG A 43 6.32 18.60 16.60
CA ARG A 43 4.96 18.30 17.05
C ARG A 43 3.92 19.15 16.31
N PHE A 44 4.22 20.43 16.03
CA PHE A 44 3.34 21.30 15.25
C PHE A 44 3.23 20.87 13.78
N GLN A 45 4.34 20.40 13.20
CA GLN A 45 4.38 19.85 11.84
C GLN A 45 3.58 18.54 11.73
N ILE A 46 3.74 17.64 12.72
CA ILE A 46 2.98 16.39 12.81
C ILE A 46 1.48 16.65 12.92
N ARG A 47 1.08 17.60 13.79
CA ARG A 47 -0.33 17.99 13.92
C ARG A 47 -0.88 18.49 12.58
N GLY A 48 -0.15 19.36 11.89
CA GLY A 48 -0.55 19.87 10.57
C GLY A 48 -0.79 18.73 9.58
N PHE A 49 0.17 17.80 9.46
CA PHE A 49 0.02 16.63 8.59
C PHE A 49 -1.22 15.78 8.94
N LEU A 50 -1.36 15.40 10.22
CA LEU A 50 -2.45 14.51 10.64
C LEU A 50 -3.84 15.14 10.45
N LEU A 51 -3.96 16.46 10.65
CA LEU A 51 -5.21 17.18 10.43
C LEU A 51 -5.52 17.33 8.93
N ASP A 52 -4.52 17.64 8.09
CA ASP A 52 -4.70 17.77 6.64
C ASP A 52 -5.16 16.49 5.96
N TYR A 53 -4.80 15.33 6.54
CA TYR A 53 -5.14 14.00 6.02
C TYR A 53 -6.15 13.24 6.91
N GLU A 54 -6.88 13.94 7.78
CA GLU A 54 -7.81 13.30 8.73
C GLU A 54 -8.85 12.40 8.03
N ASN A 55 -9.40 12.83 6.89
CA ASN A 55 -10.38 12.05 6.14
C ASN A 55 -9.77 10.79 5.52
N ASP A 56 -8.55 10.89 4.98
CA ASP A 56 -7.83 9.74 4.41
C ASP A 56 -7.44 8.75 5.53
N ILE A 57 -7.05 9.26 6.70
CA ILE A 57 -6.78 8.46 7.89
C ILE A 57 -8.04 7.68 8.30
N LYS A 58 -9.20 8.35 8.37
CA LYS A 58 -10.48 7.70 8.70
C LYS A 58 -10.87 6.63 7.67
N LEU A 59 -10.64 6.90 6.39
CA LEU A 59 -10.92 5.96 5.29
C LEU A 59 -10.05 4.69 5.37
N LEU A 60 -8.76 4.84 5.68
CA LEU A 60 -7.79 3.75 5.63
C LEU A 60 -7.63 2.99 6.97
N ALA A 61 -7.90 3.64 8.10
CA ALA A 61 -7.73 3.06 9.44
C ALA A 61 -8.45 1.72 9.66
N PRO A 62 -9.66 1.46 9.12
CA PRO A 62 -10.31 0.15 9.27
C PRO A 62 -9.50 -1.01 8.68
N TYR A 63 -8.62 -0.73 7.72
CA TYR A 63 -7.87 -1.73 6.97
C TYR A 63 -6.37 -1.75 7.29
N SER A 64 -5.87 -0.74 8.01
CA SER A 64 -4.45 -0.60 8.33
C SER A 64 -4.22 -0.27 9.81
N PRO A 65 -3.57 -1.17 10.58
CA PRO A 65 -3.27 -0.91 11.99
C PRO A 65 -2.30 0.27 12.18
N PHE A 66 -1.44 0.52 11.19
CA PHE A 66 -0.50 1.64 11.20
C PHE A 66 -1.24 2.98 11.09
N VAL A 67 -2.22 3.09 10.18
CA VAL A 67 -3.07 4.28 10.07
C VAL A 67 -4.02 4.41 11.27
N ALA A 68 -4.52 3.29 11.80
CA ALA A 68 -5.35 3.29 13.00
C ALA A 68 -4.64 3.91 14.21
N SER A 69 -3.31 3.80 14.29
CA SER A 69 -2.52 4.47 15.34
C SER A 69 -2.63 6.00 15.25
N ALA A 70 -2.60 6.55 14.04
CA ALA A 70 -2.81 7.98 13.81
C ALA A 70 -4.25 8.42 14.13
N LEU A 71 -5.25 7.58 13.80
CA LEU A 71 -6.65 7.88 14.12
C LEU A 71 -6.88 8.01 15.63
N GLN A 72 -6.19 7.22 16.46
CA GLN A 72 -6.33 7.26 17.91
C GLN A 72 -5.83 8.57 18.55
N ILE A 73 -4.89 9.27 17.91
CA ILE A 73 -4.32 10.51 18.45
C ILE A 73 -5.05 11.76 17.98
N LEU A 74 -5.83 11.69 16.90
CA LEU A 74 -6.59 12.83 16.37
C LEU A 74 -7.47 13.53 17.43
N PRO A 75 -8.23 12.81 18.30
CA PRO A 75 -9.00 13.46 19.36
C PRO A 75 -8.15 14.28 20.33
N LEU A 76 -6.92 13.83 20.64
CA LEU A 76 -5.99 14.55 21.51
C LEU A 76 -5.50 15.83 20.83
N ILE A 77 -5.17 15.75 19.54
CA ILE A 77 -4.77 16.91 18.73
C ILE A 77 -5.88 17.96 18.71
N HIS A 78 -7.12 17.55 18.47
CA HIS A 78 -8.30 18.43 18.48
C HIS A 78 -8.54 19.07 19.85
N ALA A 79 -8.36 18.31 20.94
CA ALA A 79 -8.55 18.81 22.30
C ALA A 79 -7.48 19.82 22.73
N GLU A 80 -6.24 19.67 22.26
CA GLU A 80 -5.14 20.57 22.62
C GLU A 80 -5.27 21.97 21.98
N MET A 81 -6.11 22.14 20.93
CA MET A 81 -6.31 23.42 20.21
C MET A 81 -4.99 24.13 19.85
N ALA A 82 -3.94 23.33 19.64
CA ALA A 82 -2.57 23.81 19.59
C ALA A 82 -2.18 24.19 18.15
N PRO A 83 -1.21 25.09 17.97
CA PRO A 83 -0.84 25.56 16.65
C PRO A 83 -0.29 24.44 15.76
N THR A 84 -0.53 24.60 14.46
CA THR A 84 -0.03 23.75 13.38
C THR A 84 1.04 24.50 12.58
N MET A 85 2.00 23.78 12.03
CA MET A 85 3.00 24.35 11.13
C MET A 85 2.99 23.59 9.80
N HIS A 86 2.68 24.30 8.71
CA HIS A 86 2.52 23.74 7.35
C HIS A 86 3.69 24.10 6.42
N SER A 87 4.85 24.46 6.98
CA SER A 87 6.04 24.84 6.21
C SER A 87 7.30 24.48 6.97
N ALA A 88 7.89 23.33 6.65
CA ALA A 88 9.20 22.87 7.11
C ALA A 88 9.48 21.44 6.61
N GLY A 89 10.74 21.02 6.69
CA GLY A 89 11.24 19.80 6.03
C GLY A 89 10.52 18.49 6.37
N ILE A 90 9.97 18.32 7.58
CA ILE A 90 9.24 17.09 7.95
C ILE A 90 7.81 17.13 7.39
N TYR A 91 7.10 18.24 7.58
CA TYR A 91 5.74 18.39 7.05
C TYR A 91 5.73 18.27 5.52
N ASP A 92 6.63 18.95 4.81
CA ASP A 92 6.65 18.96 3.35
C ASP A 92 6.84 17.55 2.78
N HIS A 93 7.70 16.74 3.41
CA HIS A 93 7.93 15.35 3.04
C HIS A 93 6.68 14.48 3.22
N TYR A 94 6.02 14.54 4.38
CA TYR A 94 4.78 13.81 4.61
C TYR A 94 3.63 14.31 3.73
N ASN A 95 3.57 15.61 3.46
CA ASN A 95 2.54 16.21 2.64
C ASN A 95 2.62 15.73 1.19
N GLU A 96 3.82 15.65 0.60
CA GLU A 96 3.95 15.14 -0.78
C GLU A 96 3.54 13.67 -0.90
N ARG A 97 3.92 12.83 0.08
CA ARG A 97 3.49 11.43 0.14
C ARG A 97 1.98 11.30 0.38
N GLY A 98 1.42 12.10 1.27
CA GLY A 98 -0.02 12.18 1.52
C GLY A 98 -0.81 12.58 0.27
N LYS A 99 -0.37 13.60 -0.47
CA LYS A 99 -0.98 14.00 -1.75
C LYS A 99 -0.96 12.87 -2.76
N LYS A 100 0.17 12.16 -2.86
CA LYS A 100 0.32 11.03 -3.79
C LYS A 100 -0.64 9.90 -3.41
N MET A 101 -0.64 9.48 -2.14
CA MET A 101 -1.56 8.47 -1.62
C MET A 101 -3.02 8.86 -1.90
N ARG A 102 -3.44 10.07 -1.53
CA ARG A 102 -4.82 10.56 -1.73
C ARG A 102 -5.23 10.45 -3.19
N ARG A 103 -4.37 10.91 -4.11
CA ARG A 103 -4.64 10.82 -5.56
C ARG A 103 -4.77 9.37 -6.02
N THR A 104 -3.88 8.47 -5.60
CA THR A 104 -3.96 7.06 -5.99
C THR A 104 -5.24 6.40 -5.47
N VAL A 105 -5.60 6.62 -4.21
CA VAL A 105 -6.83 6.09 -3.60
C VAL A 105 -8.08 6.63 -4.29
N GLN A 106 -8.13 7.93 -4.60
CA GLN A 106 -9.26 8.53 -5.31
C GLN A 106 -9.41 8.02 -6.75
N ASN A 107 -8.32 7.56 -7.37
CA ASN A 107 -8.35 7.04 -8.74
C ASN A 107 -8.73 5.55 -8.82
N LEU A 108 -8.64 4.80 -7.73
CA LEU A 108 -8.92 3.35 -7.71
C LEU A 108 -10.24 2.95 -8.39
N PRO A 109 -11.40 3.58 -8.09
CA PRO A 109 -12.67 3.20 -8.73
C PRO A 109 -12.62 3.34 -10.25
N LYS A 110 -11.98 4.41 -10.73
CA LYS A 110 -11.81 4.67 -12.16
C LYS A 110 -10.90 3.60 -12.79
N GLU A 111 -9.77 3.28 -12.17
CA GLU A 111 -8.85 2.27 -12.69
C GLU A 111 -9.52 0.88 -12.78
N TYR A 112 -10.33 0.52 -11.79
CA TYR A 112 -11.09 -0.72 -11.80
C TYR A 112 -12.10 -0.73 -12.94
N ASN A 113 -12.84 0.36 -13.12
CA ASN A 113 -13.80 0.48 -14.20
C ASN A 113 -13.14 0.48 -15.59
N ASP A 114 -12.05 1.21 -15.77
CA ASP A 114 -11.30 1.27 -17.04
C ASP A 114 -10.75 -0.13 -17.41
N PHE A 115 -10.25 -0.88 -16.43
CA PHE A 115 -9.80 -2.26 -16.65
C PHE A 115 -10.97 -3.20 -16.97
N LYS A 116 -12.09 -3.09 -16.23
CA LYS A 116 -13.31 -3.86 -16.48
C LYS A 116 -13.83 -3.67 -17.91
N VAL A 117 -14.00 -2.43 -18.34
CA VAL A 117 -14.43 -2.10 -19.71
C VAL A 117 -13.44 -2.63 -20.75
N SER A 118 -12.14 -2.59 -20.46
CA SER A 118 -11.11 -3.14 -21.35
C SER A 118 -11.25 -4.66 -21.52
N ILE A 119 -11.58 -5.37 -20.44
CA ILE A 119 -11.81 -6.83 -20.45
C ILE A 119 -13.10 -7.17 -21.20
N GLU A 120 -14.19 -6.47 -20.92
CA GLU A 120 -15.50 -6.73 -21.58
C GLU A 120 -15.40 -6.57 -23.10
N ASN A 121 -14.57 -5.63 -23.57
CA ASN A 121 -14.31 -5.41 -24.99
C ASN A 121 -13.26 -6.35 -25.59
N LEU A 122 -12.53 -7.12 -24.77
CA LEU A 122 -11.41 -7.94 -25.21
C LEU A 122 -11.85 -9.05 -26.17
N SER A 123 -12.92 -9.77 -25.82
CA SER A 123 -13.44 -10.86 -26.66
C SER A 123 -13.81 -10.33 -28.05
N THR A 124 -14.66 -9.29 -28.09
CA THR A 124 -15.06 -8.62 -29.33
C THR A 124 -13.86 -8.18 -30.16
N ALA A 125 -12.85 -7.56 -29.54
CA ALA A 125 -11.64 -7.11 -30.23
C ALA A 125 -10.80 -8.26 -30.81
N LEU A 126 -10.73 -9.41 -30.13
CA LEU A 126 -10.01 -10.59 -30.61
C LEU A 126 -10.73 -11.26 -31.78
N PHE A 127 -12.04 -11.49 -31.67
CA PHE A 127 -12.83 -12.19 -32.70
C PHE A 127 -13.03 -11.38 -33.99
N HIS A 128 -12.92 -10.04 -33.93
CA HIS A 128 -13.04 -9.18 -35.12
C HIS A 128 -11.69 -8.82 -35.76
N ASN A 129 -10.57 -9.35 -35.26
CA ASN A 129 -9.25 -9.08 -35.82
C ASN A 129 -8.85 -10.15 -36.83
N PRO A 130 -8.80 -9.84 -38.15
CA PRO A 130 -8.51 -10.84 -39.19
C PRO A 130 -7.06 -11.36 -39.15
N ASN A 131 -6.18 -10.72 -38.37
CA ASN A 131 -4.78 -11.14 -38.23
C ASN A 131 -4.55 -12.16 -37.11
N ILE A 132 -5.59 -12.54 -36.37
CA ILE A 132 -5.50 -13.51 -35.26
C ILE A 132 -5.98 -14.87 -35.76
N CYS A 133 -5.09 -15.87 -35.71
CA CYS A 133 -5.41 -17.24 -36.15
C CYS A 133 -6.27 -18.02 -35.13
N ASP A 134 -6.11 -17.75 -33.83
CA ASP A 134 -6.87 -18.44 -32.77
C ASP A 134 -7.25 -17.46 -31.63
N PRO A 135 -8.36 -16.75 -31.78
CA PRO A 135 -8.86 -15.80 -30.77
C PRO A 135 -9.19 -16.47 -29.43
N GLU A 136 -9.68 -17.72 -29.45
CA GLU A 136 -10.09 -18.46 -28.25
C GLU A 136 -8.87 -18.82 -27.40
N ALA A 137 -7.84 -19.42 -27.99
CA ALA A 137 -6.63 -19.77 -27.26
C ALA A 137 -5.93 -18.54 -26.65
N ILE A 138 -5.95 -17.39 -27.34
CA ILE A 138 -5.39 -16.14 -26.82
C ILE A 138 -6.20 -15.61 -25.64
N LEU A 139 -7.54 -15.64 -25.73
CA LEU A 139 -8.41 -15.21 -24.64
C LEU A 139 -8.21 -16.10 -23.41
N ASP A 140 -8.12 -17.42 -23.62
CA ASP A 140 -7.94 -18.42 -22.57
C ASP A 140 -6.58 -18.24 -21.86
N LEU A 141 -5.51 -17.99 -22.64
CA LEU A 141 -4.19 -17.65 -22.11
C LEU A 141 -4.21 -16.33 -21.33
N TYR A 142 -4.87 -15.30 -21.85
CA TYR A 142 -4.98 -14.01 -21.19
C TYR A 142 -5.68 -14.12 -19.83
N GLN A 143 -6.79 -14.86 -19.77
CA GLN A 143 -7.53 -15.10 -18.54
C GLN A 143 -6.68 -15.85 -17.50
N LYS A 144 -5.90 -16.85 -17.94
CA LYS A 144 -4.96 -17.58 -17.08
C LYS A 144 -3.85 -16.67 -16.54
N CYS A 145 -3.20 -15.89 -17.39
CA CYS A 145 -2.08 -15.02 -17.00
C CYS A 145 -2.50 -13.90 -16.03
N TYR A 146 -3.72 -13.37 -16.18
CA TYR A 146 -4.18 -12.21 -15.42
C TYR A 146 -5.30 -12.53 -14.43
N ALA A 147 -5.45 -13.81 -14.04
CA ALA A 147 -6.47 -14.31 -13.11
C ALA A 147 -6.65 -13.42 -11.87
N ASN A 148 -5.54 -12.98 -11.27
CA ASN A 148 -5.55 -12.12 -10.08
C ASN A 148 -6.11 -10.72 -10.34
N CYS A 149 -5.89 -10.14 -11.52
CA CYS A 149 -6.38 -8.82 -11.87
C CYS A 149 -7.90 -8.80 -11.97
N PHE A 150 -8.51 -9.89 -12.47
CA PHE A 150 -9.96 -9.98 -12.59
C PHE A 150 -10.67 -9.90 -11.23
N LEU A 151 -10.01 -10.33 -10.15
CA LEU A 151 -10.58 -10.26 -8.80
C LEU A 151 -10.89 -8.82 -8.37
N PHE A 152 -10.14 -7.84 -8.85
CA PHE A 152 -10.36 -6.42 -8.53
C PHE A 152 -11.58 -5.82 -9.22
N VAL A 153 -12.12 -6.50 -10.24
CA VAL A 153 -13.23 -5.99 -11.07
C VAL A 153 -14.47 -6.90 -11.08
N GLN A 154 -14.48 -7.92 -10.21
CA GLN A 154 -15.65 -8.80 -10.02
C GLN A 154 -16.84 -8.04 -9.43
N GLU A 155 -16.57 -7.12 -8.51
CA GLU A 155 -17.58 -6.28 -7.87
C GLU A 155 -17.56 -4.87 -8.47
N ASN A 156 -18.74 -4.28 -8.68
CA ASN A 156 -18.84 -2.89 -9.10
C ASN A 156 -18.49 -1.98 -7.92
N CYS A 157 -17.32 -1.37 -7.96
CA CYS A 157 -16.93 -0.32 -7.02
C CYS A 157 -17.33 1.04 -7.60
N SER A 158 -18.46 1.60 -7.17
CA SER A 158 -18.90 2.93 -7.63
C SER A 158 -18.30 4.08 -6.84
N ASP A 159 -17.80 3.82 -5.63
CA ASP A 159 -17.18 4.82 -4.77
C ASP A 159 -15.80 4.39 -4.29
N VAL A 160 -15.11 5.35 -3.63
CA VAL A 160 -13.75 5.19 -3.14
C VAL A 160 -13.68 4.21 -1.97
N GLU A 161 -14.71 4.15 -1.12
CA GLU A 161 -14.70 3.31 0.08
C GLU A 161 -14.74 1.83 -0.27
N ASP A 162 -15.64 1.46 -1.19
CA ASP A 162 -15.72 0.10 -1.74
C ASP A 162 -14.45 -0.29 -2.47
N ALA A 163 -13.90 0.61 -3.29
CA ALA A 163 -12.65 0.34 -4.02
C ALA A 163 -11.46 0.12 -3.07
N VAL A 164 -11.35 0.92 -2.00
CA VAL A 164 -10.32 0.74 -0.96
C VAL A 164 -10.50 -0.59 -0.25
N LYS A 165 -11.73 -0.96 0.11
CA LYS A 165 -12.02 -2.24 0.75
C LYS A 165 -11.57 -3.43 -0.11
N VAL A 166 -11.91 -3.42 -1.39
CA VAL A 166 -11.47 -4.43 -2.37
C VAL A 166 -9.95 -4.43 -2.49
N PHE A 167 -9.34 -3.25 -2.61
CA PHE A 167 -7.89 -3.11 -2.67
C PHE A 167 -7.22 -3.81 -1.49
N PHE A 168 -7.59 -3.48 -0.24
CA PHE A 168 -6.97 -4.07 0.94
C PHE A 168 -7.23 -5.57 1.08
N HIS A 169 -8.41 -6.05 0.69
CA HIS A 169 -8.72 -7.47 0.66
C HIS A 169 -7.78 -8.25 -0.29
N LEU A 170 -7.48 -7.67 -1.44
CA LEU A 170 -6.72 -8.32 -2.52
C LEU A 170 -5.25 -7.91 -2.57
N ARG A 171 -4.82 -6.91 -1.79
CA ARG A 171 -3.47 -6.31 -1.79
C ARG A 171 -2.34 -7.33 -1.68
N ARG A 172 -2.54 -8.41 -0.94
CA ARG A 172 -1.53 -9.49 -0.82
C ARG A 172 -1.28 -10.22 -2.14
N LYS A 173 -2.27 -10.27 -3.04
CA LYS A 173 -2.15 -10.88 -4.37
C LYS A 173 -1.32 -10.02 -5.33
N ILE A 174 -1.30 -8.69 -5.14
CA ILE A 174 -0.40 -7.77 -5.85
C ILE A 174 1.06 -8.15 -5.60
N ARG A 175 1.38 -8.57 -4.37
CA ARG A 175 2.75 -8.93 -3.95
C ARG A 175 3.17 -10.33 -4.39
N ARG A 176 2.23 -11.28 -4.49
CA ARG A 176 2.54 -12.69 -4.66
C ARG A 176 2.62 -13.15 -6.12
N HIS A 177 1.90 -12.53 -7.05
CA HIS A 177 1.82 -13.03 -8.44
C HIS A 177 1.39 -11.94 -9.45
N LEU A 178 2.11 -10.82 -9.51
CA LEU A 178 2.04 -9.90 -10.65
C LEU A 178 3.29 -9.92 -11.53
N ASP A 179 4.24 -10.81 -11.20
CA ASP A 179 5.34 -11.20 -12.07
C ASP A 179 5.00 -12.61 -12.60
N ARG A 180 5.28 -12.84 -13.88
CA ARG A 180 4.80 -13.96 -14.70
C ARG A 180 5.04 -15.35 -14.07
N PRO A 181 4.25 -16.38 -14.41
CA PRO A 181 4.44 -17.74 -13.92
C PRO A 181 5.66 -18.49 -14.52
N ASP A 182 6.72 -17.80 -14.94
CA ASP A 182 7.91 -18.43 -15.54
C ASP A 182 9.20 -18.30 -14.70
N ASP A 183 9.17 -17.67 -13.52
CA ASP A 183 10.36 -17.58 -12.64
C ASP A 183 10.38 -18.66 -11.54
N ASP A 184 9.41 -19.58 -11.49
CA ASP A 184 9.46 -20.75 -10.61
C ASP A 184 10.24 -21.90 -11.27
N VAL A 185 11.56 -21.70 -11.37
CA VAL A 185 12.52 -22.81 -11.49
C VAL A 185 13.58 -22.65 -10.40
N VAL A 186 13.40 -23.46 -9.34
CA VAL A 186 14.37 -23.89 -8.31
C VAL A 186 14.54 -22.90 -7.15
N SER A 187 14.31 -23.25 -5.87
CA SER A 187 14.33 -24.55 -5.18
C SER A 187 13.39 -24.53 -3.98
N ASP A 188 12.53 -25.54 -3.90
CA ASP A 188 12.14 -26.11 -2.61
C ASP A 188 13.40 -26.39 -1.80
N ASN A 189 13.48 -25.92 -0.54
CA ASN A 189 13.95 -26.72 0.59
C ASN A 189 14.07 -25.95 1.92
N TYR A 190 13.51 -26.59 2.95
CA TYR A 190 13.64 -26.41 4.42
C TYR A 190 12.98 -25.17 5.05
N SER A 191 12.31 -25.24 6.20
CA SER A 191 11.74 -26.32 7.02
C SER A 191 10.95 -25.63 8.12
N CYS A 192 9.79 -26.19 8.47
CA CYS A 192 9.10 -25.89 9.72
C CYS A 192 9.86 -26.51 10.90
N SER A 193 10.11 -25.76 11.99
CA SER A 193 10.12 -26.31 13.35
C SER A 193 10.21 -25.20 14.42
N ASP A 194 9.11 -25.06 15.16
CA ASP A 194 8.92 -24.85 16.59
C ASP A 194 9.99 -24.24 17.53
N TYR A 195 9.46 -23.38 18.40
CA TYR A 195 9.86 -22.91 19.73
C TYR A 195 11.01 -23.63 20.48
N SER A 196 11.90 -22.84 21.10
CA SER A 196 12.30 -23.02 22.51
C SER A 196 13.03 -21.80 23.09
N TYR A 197 12.88 -21.66 24.40
CA TYR A 197 13.29 -20.61 25.33
C TYR A 197 14.74 -20.83 25.84
N GLU A 198 15.23 -19.87 26.64
CA GLU A 198 16.48 -19.84 27.46
C GLU A 198 17.69 -19.14 26.80
N SER A 199 18.24 -18.02 27.28
CA SER A 199 18.66 -17.50 28.60
C SER A 199 20.19 -17.43 28.70
N PHE A 200 20.66 -16.19 28.84
CA PHE A 200 21.80 -15.70 29.64
C PHE A 200 23.26 -16.15 29.42
N SER A 201 24.09 -15.10 29.37
CA SER A 201 25.45 -14.95 29.93
C SER A 201 26.57 -15.82 29.34
N SER A 202 27.81 -15.37 29.17
CA SER A 202 28.55 -14.19 29.64
C SER A 202 29.98 -14.31 29.07
N LEU A 203 30.78 -13.26 29.27
CA LEU A 203 32.25 -13.15 29.21
C LEU A 203 32.71 -12.23 28.07
N SER A 204 32.89 -10.91 28.26
CA SER A 204 33.72 -10.13 29.20
C SER A 204 35.19 -10.03 28.79
N GLN A 205 35.78 -8.88 29.17
CA GLN A 205 37.20 -8.52 29.31
C GLN A 205 37.79 -7.81 28.08
N LEU A 206 38.35 -6.59 28.15
CA LEU A 206 39.10 -5.83 29.18
C LEU A 206 39.03 -4.33 28.77
N SER A 207 39.34 -3.27 29.53
CA SER A 207 39.87 -2.95 30.88
C SER A 207 40.03 -1.40 30.81
N ASP A 208 39.51 -0.56 31.70
CA ASP A 208 39.92 -0.23 33.07
C ASP A 208 40.45 1.23 33.12
N PHE A 209 40.31 1.82 34.32
CA PHE A 209 40.97 3.02 34.88
C PHE A 209 40.42 4.41 34.46
N GLU A 210 40.11 5.36 35.34
CA GLU A 210 40.07 5.43 36.82
C GLU A 210 39.39 6.77 37.18
N GLU A 211 38.50 6.80 38.17
CA GLU A 211 38.08 8.00 38.91
C GLU A 211 39.11 8.28 40.03
N PRO A 212 39.31 9.52 40.53
CA PRO A 212 38.40 10.11 41.54
C PRO A 212 38.36 11.68 41.52
N PHE A 213 37.53 12.46 42.21
CA PHE A 213 36.67 12.39 43.40
C PHE A 213 35.44 13.29 43.19
#